data_AF-A0A2E7LMY2-F1
#
_entry.id   AF-A0A2E7LMY2-F1
#
_cell.length_a   1.000
_cell.length_b   1.000
_cell.length_c   1.000
_cell.angle_alpha   90.00
_cell.angle_beta   90.00
_cell.angle_gamma   90.00
#
_symmetry.space_group_name_H-M   'P 1'
#
loop_
_entity.id
_entity.type
_entity.pdbx_description
1 polymer ?
#
loop_
_entity_poly.entity_id
_entity_poly.type
_entity_poly.pdbx_seq_one_letter_code
_entity_poly.pdbx_strand_id
1 'polypeptide(L)'
;DGGGGGGTEDSSGNPANSNHGKDGGSGGGAGGCCSNMTTPGQGTVGQGNDGGTSNTAGFSPGGGGAGAVGGNATSGSHGDGGAGLASSITGSSVTRAGGGGGGGNTSSGSGGSGGGGDGSQKNGPEAQDGTVNTGGGGGGEGNTGTNGSGAGGSGVVIIRYQFQAA
;
A
#
# COMPACT_ATOMS: atom_id res chain seq x y z
N ASP A 1 -4.12 -5.88 13.17
CA ASP A 1 -3.15 -6.22 12.12
C ASP A 1 -3.49 -5.38 10.90
N GLY A 2 -2.78 -4.26 10.72
CA GLY A 2 -2.98 -3.33 9.61
C GLY A 2 -1.81 -3.40 8.62
N GLY A 3 -1.97 -2.80 7.45
CA GLY A 3 -0.88 -2.63 6.50
C GLY A 3 0.25 -1.76 7.07
N GLY A 4 1.45 -1.96 6.52
CA GLY A 4 2.63 -1.15 6.82
C GLY A 4 2.51 0.25 6.22
N GLY A 5 2.88 1.27 7.01
CA GLY A 5 2.87 2.66 6.56
C GLY A 5 3.93 2.93 5.47
N GLY A 6 3.61 3.82 4.53
CA GLY A 6 4.56 4.24 3.49
C GLY A 6 5.81 4.91 4.06
N GLY A 7 6.91 4.83 3.33
CA GLY A 7 8.12 5.60 3.64
C GLY A 7 7.92 7.09 3.37
N THR A 8 8.55 7.94 4.20
CA THR A 8 8.51 9.39 4.03
C THR A 8 9.63 9.89 3.11
N GLU A 9 9.48 11.09 2.55
CA GLU A 9 10.57 11.79 1.87
C GLU A 9 11.39 12.64 2.86
N ASP A 10 12.54 12.17 3.33
CA ASP A 10 13.46 13.01 4.11
C ASP A 10 14.57 13.62 3.23
N SER A 11 14.43 14.90 2.91
CA SER A 11 15.42 15.68 2.16
C SER A 11 16.78 15.85 2.85
N SER A 12 16.92 15.45 4.12
CA SER A 12 18.18 15.59 4.89
C SER A 12 19.27 14.59 4.49
N GLY A 13 18.93 13.56 3.69
CA GLY A 13 19.89 12.54 3.24
C GLY A 13 20.45 11.67 4.38
N ASN A 14 19.87 11.74 5.58
CA ASN A 14 20.31 10.99 6.73
C ASN A 14 19.73 9.55 6.69
N PRO A 15 20.54 8.50 6.50
CA PRO A 15 20.06 7.12 6.43
C PRO A 15 19.46 6.61 7.75
N ALA A 16 19.71 7.30 8.88
CA ALA A 16 19.07 6.98 10.15
C ALA A 16 17.60 7.45 10.25
N ASN A 17 17.13 8.26 9.30
CA ASN A 17 15.78 8.82 9.28
C ASN A 17 14.93 8.21 8.14
N SER A 18 14.84 6.88 8.16
CA SER A 18 13.72 6.05 7.62
C SER A 18 13.00 6.53 6.35
N ASN A 19 13.68 6.58 5.20
CA ASN A 19 13.00 6.52 3.89
C ASN A 19 12.47 5.11 3.56
N HIS A 20 12.39 4.23 4.55
CA HIS A 20 11.93 2.86 4.39
C HIS A 20 10.42 2.79 4.56
N GLY A 21 9.78 1.94 3.75
CA GLY A 21 8.43 1.51 4.06
C GLY A 21 8.42 0.81 5.42
N LYS A 22 7.35 0.98 6.18
CA LYS A 22 7.17 0.28 7.45
C LYS A 22 6.60 -1.11 7.21
N ASP A 23 7.02 -2.05 8.04
CA ASP A 23 6.48 -3.40 8.05
C ASP A 23 5.05 -3.41 8.60
N GLY A 24 4.29 -4.45 8.28
CA GLY A 24 2.94 -4.65 8.78
C GLY A 24 2.37 -6.01 8.39
N GLY A 25 1.03 -6.14 8.43
CA GLY A 25 0.35 -7.29 7.83
C GLY A 25 0.77 -7.44 6.36
N SER A 26 0.78 -6.32 5.64
CA SER A 26 1.50 -6.13 4.37
C SER A 26 2.58 -5.06 4.51
N GLY A 27 3.57 -5.06 3.63
CA GLY A 27 4.66 -4.08 3.64
C GLY A 27 4.27 -2.75 2.99
N GLY A 28 4.68 -1.63 3.61
CA GLY A 28 4.52 -0.30 3.01
C GLY A 28 5.49 -0.07 1.84
N GLY A 29 5.08 0.75 0.86
CA GLY A 29 5.99 1.20 -0.18
C GLY A 29 7.17 1.99 0.40
N ALA A 30 8.35 1.86 -0.20
CA ALA A 30 9.52 2.64 0.17
C ALA A 30 9.30 4.17 -0.04
N GLY A 31 10.12 5.01 0.59
CA GLY A 31 10.07 6.46 0.36
C GLY A 31 10.61 6.82 -1.02
N GLY A 32 10.06 7.87 -1.63
CA GLY A 32 10.52 8.40 -2.94
C GLY A 32 11.75 9.31 -2.85
N CYS A 33 12.35 9.47 -1.67
CA CYS A 33 13.53 10.32 -1.47
C CYS A 33 14.80 9.69 -2.03
N CYS A 34 15.63 10.57 -2.61
CA CYS A 34 17.07 10.42 -2.77
C CYS A 34 17.54 9.27 -3.69
N SER A 35 18.71 9.46 -4.32
CA SER A 35 19.28 8.53 -5.31
C SER A 35 19.85 7.22 -4.71
N ASN A 36 19.55 6.93 -3.44
CA ASN A 36 19.91 5.68 -2.77
C ASN A 36 18.67 4.80 -2.70
N MET A 37 18.79 3.53 -3.11
CA MET A 37 17.66 2.58 -3.08
C MET A 37 17.02 2.55 -1.69
N THR A 38 15.72 2.82 -1.65
CA THR A 38 14.93 2.75 -0.44
C THR A 38 14.33 1.35 -0.30
N THR A 39 14.55 0.71 0.85
CA THR A 39 13.99 -0.61 1.15
C THR A 39 12.48 -0.50 1.38
N PRO A 40 11.65 -1.36 0.78
CA PRO A 40 10.24 -1.44 1.10
C PRO A 40 10.05 -1.95 2.53
N GLY A 41 8.87 -1.72 3.08
CA GLY A 41 8.43 -2.46 4.24
C GLY A 41 8.12 -3.89 3.86
N GLN A 42 8.33 -4.80 4.81
CA GLN A 42 8.10 -6.23 4.63
C GLN A 42 6.69 -6.62 5.07
N GLY A 43 6.09 -7.55 4.32
CA GLY A 43 4.85 -8.19 4.71
C GLY A 43 5.06 -9.27 5.77
N THR A 44 4.03 -9.54 6.58
CA THR A 44 4.07 -10.69 7.48
C THR A 44 3.81 -11.97 6.68
N VAL A 45 4.70 -12.95 6.80
CA VAL A 45 4.61 -14.25 6.10
C VAL A 45 3.22 -14.88 6.30
N GLY A 46 2.54 -15.15 5.19
CA GLY A 46 1.20 -15.75 5.18
C GLY A 46 0.04 -14.76 5.36
N GLN A 47 0.31 -13.45 5.50
CA GLN A 47 -0.71 -12.40 5.60
C GLN A 47 -0.61 -11.37 4.48
N GLY A 48 0.61 -10.94 4.14
CA GLY A 48 0.85 -9.90 3.14
C GLY A 48 2.23 -10.00 2.52
N ASN A 49 2.40 -9.29 1.41
CA ASN A 49 3.66 -9.19 0.70
C ASN A 49 4.32 -7.83 0.94
N ASP A 50 5.57 -7.74 0.53
CA ASP A 50 6.40 -6.53 0.65
C ASP A 50 5.86 -5.40 -0.23
N GLY A 51 6.17 -4.16 0.15
CA GLY A 51 5.91 -2.99 -0.68
C GLY A 51 6.84 -2.93 -1.90
N GLY A 52 6.57 -1.95 -2.77
CA GLY A 52 7.46 -1.65 -3.89
C GLY A 52 8.69 -0.85 -3.46
N THR A 53 9.74 -0.96 -4.26
CA THR A 53 10.99 -0.18 -4.14
C THR A 53 10.93 1.07 -5.00
N SER A 54 11.76 2.07 -4.68
CA SER A 54 12.06 3.20 -5.56
C SER A 54 13.54 3.25 -5.89
N ASN A 55 13.86 3.47 -7.18
CA ASN A 55 15.21 3.71 -7.66
C ASN A 55 15.40 5.14 -8.20
N THR A 56 14.35 5.95 -8.18
CA THR A 56 14.32 7.28 -8.79
C THR A 56 13.73 8.28 -7.81
N ALA A 57 14.46 9.37 -7.53
CA ALA A 57 14.00 10.41 -6.63
C ALA A 57 12.70 11.06 -7.13
N GLY A 58 11.77 11.31 -6.21
CA GLY A 58 10.48 11.94 -6.49
C GLY A 58 9.38 10.99 -6.94
N PHE A 59 9.61 9.66 -6.88
CA PHE A 59 8.61 8.65 -7.23
C PHE A 59 8.36 7.69 -6.07
N SER A 60 7.08 7.61 -5.69
CA SER A 60 6.59 6.75 -4.63
C SER A 60 6.12 5.40 -5.18
N PRO A 61 6.62 4.28 -4.65
CA PRO A 61 6.13 2.94 -4.95
C PRO A 61 4.82 2.64 -4.21
N GLY A 62 4.14 1.56 -4.61
CA GLY A 62 2.91 1.11 -3.98
C GLY A 62 3.16 0.20 -2.77
N GLY A 63 2.17 0.08 -1.89
CA GLY A 63 2.18 -0.88 -0.78
C GLY A 63 1.88 -2.30 -1.24
N GLY A 64 2.34 -3.30 -0.50
CA GLY A 64 2.06 -4.71 -0.76
C GLY A 64 0.61 -5.09 -0.45
N GLY A 65 0.08 -6.06 -1.19
CA GLY A 65 -1.20 -6.71 -0.91
C GLY A 65 -1.03 -8.13 -0.42
N ALA A 66 -2.11 -8.80 -0.04
CA ALA A 66 -2.09 -10.21 0.36
C ALA A 66 -1.77 -11.17 -0.80
N GLY A 67 -2.06 -10.78 -2.05
CA GLY A 67 -1.87 -11.59 -3.25
C GLY A 67 -0.65 -11.24 -4.09
N ALA A 68 -0.09 -10.03 -3.96
CA ALA A 68 1.10 -9.62 -4.68
C ALA A 68 1.89 -8.51 -3.97
N VAL A 69 3.17 -8.39 -4.31
CA VAL A 69 4.02 -7.26 -3.90
C VAL A 69 3.50 -5.94 -4.48
N GLY A 70 3.87 -4.82 -3.85
CA GLY A 70 3.61 -3.49 -4.37
C GLY A 70 4.40 -3.19 -5.64
N GLY A 71 3.84 -2.36 -6.51
CA GLY A 71 4.51 -1.88 -7.73
C GLY A 71 5.72 -1.02 -7.38
N ASN A 72 6.84 -1.30 -8.03
CA ASN A 72 8.02 -0.45 -7.93
C ASN A 72 7.77 0.90 -8.61
N ALA A 73 8.35 1.96 -8.08
CA ALA A 73 8.35 3.26 -8.73
C ALA A 73 9.44 3.30 -9.81
N THR A 74 9.13 3.90 -10.95
CA THR A 74 10.08 4.12 -12.05
C THR A 74 10.00 5.56 -12.54
N SER A 75 10.97 5.99 -13.35
CA SER A 75 10.95 7.35 -13.91
C SER A 75 9.65 7.61 -14.68
N GLY A 76 8.84 8.53 -14.18
CA GLY A 76 7.55 8.94 -14.75
C GLY A 76 6.33 8.19 -14.19
N SER A 77 6.53 7.13 -13.41
CA SER A 77 5.45 6.26 -12.93
C SER A 77 5.57 5.93 -11.45
N HIS A 78 4.47 6.14 -10.75
CA HIS A 78 4.32 5.77 -9.35
C HIS A 78 3.82 4.32 -9.26
N GLY A 79 4.13 3.64 -8.17
CA GLY A 79 3.83 2.22 -8.03
C GLY A 79 2.38 1.97 -7.65
N ASP A 80 1.73 1.04 -8.34
CA ASP A 80 0.40 0.54 -7.97
C ASP A 80 0.46 -0.31 -6.70
N GLY A 81 -0.63 -0.34 -5.95
CA GLY A 81 -0.79 -1.23 -4.81
C GLY A 81 -0.84 -2.71 -5.23
N GLY A 82 -0.20 -3.57 -4.45
CA GLY A 82 -0.23 -5.01 -4.67
C GLY A 82 -1.66 -5.56 -4.56
N ALA A 83 -2.00 -6.51 -5.43
CA ALA A 83 -3.32 -7.15 -5.42
C ALA A 83 -3.60 -7.83 -4.07
N GLY A 84 -4.85 -7.79 -3.64
CA GLY A 84 -5.34 -8.56 -2.50
C GLY A 84 -5.50 -10.05 -2.83
N LEU A 85 -5.95 -10.82 -1.84
CA LEU A 85 -6.19 -12.26 -1.99
C LEU A 85 -7.68 -12.56 -2.06
N ALA A 86 -8.07 -13.37 -3.04
CA ALA A 86 -9.43 -13.84 -3.20
C ALA A 86 -9.73 -15.03 -2.28
N SER A 87 -10.84 -14.98 -1.55
CA SER A 87 -11.34 -16.09 -0.72
C SER A 87 -12.81 -16.37 -0.99
N SER A 88 -13.16 -17.65 -1.11
CA SER A 88 -14.54 -18.14 -1.30
C SER A 88 -15.23 -18.51 0.02
N ILE A 89 -14.64 -18.16 1.16
CA ILE A 89 -15.13 -18.52 2.51
C ILE A 89 -16.52 -17.96 2.83
N THR A 90 -17.05 -17.00 2.06
CA THR A 90 -18.41 -16.46 2.19
C THR A 90 -19.41 -17.06 1.20
N GLY A 91 -19.00 -18.01 0.35
CA GLY A 91 -19.86 -18.69 -0.62
C GLY A 91 -19.78 -18.09 -2.03
N SER A 92 -19.16 -16.91 -2.14
CA SER A 92 -18.69 -16.30 -3.39
C SER A 92 -17.25 -15.84 -3.21
N SER A 93 -16.50 -15.72 -4.30
CA SER A 93 -15.12 -15.22 -4.27
C SER A 93 -15.11 -13.73 -3.98
N VAL A 94 -14.49 -13.32 -2.88
CA VAL A 94 -14.28 -11.92 -2.51
C VAL A 94 -12.80 -11.66 -2.30
N THR A 95 -12.27 -10.63 -2.98
CA THR A 95 -10.88 -10.18 -2.80
C THR A 95 -10.81 -9.15 -1.68
N ARG A 96 -9.83 -9.31 -0.79
CA ARG A 96 -9.56 -8.42 0.35
C ARG A 96 -8.05 -8.19 0.50
N ALA A 97 -7.68 -7.20 1.31
CA ALA A 97 -6.32 -6.84 1.66
C ALA A 97 -5.45 -6.42 0.44
N GLY A 98 -5.99 -5.55 -0.41
CA GLY A 98 -5.21 -4.87 -1.45
C GLY A 98 -4.29 -3.78 -0.87
N GLY A 99 -3.12 -3.59 -1.46
CA GLY A 99 -2.19 -2.51 -1.10
C GLY A 99 -2.63 -1.14 -1.62
N GLY A 100 -2.17 -0.05 -1.00
CA GLY A 100 -2.42 1.30 -1.49
C GLY A 100 -1.46 1.72 -2.61
N GLY A 101 -1.92 2.59 -3.52
CA GLY A 101 -1.09 3.16 -4.59
C GLY A 101 -0.19 4.30 -4.12
N GLY A 102 0.96 4.47 -4.77
CA GLY A 102 1.90 5.56 -4.46
C GLY A 102 1.40 6.93 -4.94
N GLY A 103 1.56 7.96 -4.11
CA GLY A 103 1.25 9.35 -4.47
C GLY A 103 2.39 10.03 -5.22
N GLY A 104 2.08 11.05 -6.02
CA GLY A 104 3.03 11.64 -6.95
C GLY A 104 2.74 13.05 -7.42
N ASN A 105 3.64 13.59 -8.25
CA ASN A 105 3.48 14.94 -8.78
C ASN A 105 2.67 14.97 -10.09
N THR A 106 3.04 14.12 -11.05
CA THR A 106 2.46 14.10 -12.41
C THR A 106 1.56 12.90 -12.69
N SER A 107 1.68 11.85 -11.88
CA SER A 107 0.88 10.62 -11.93
C SER A 107 0.74 10.07 -10.51
N SER A 108 -0.11 9.08 -10.32
CA SER A 108 -0.23 8.33 -9.07
C SER A 108 -0.47 6.87 -9.40
N GLY A 109 -0.13 5.99 -8.46
CA GLY A 109 -0.44 4.57 -8.54
C GLY A 109 -1.89 4.32 -8.13
N SER A 110 -2.51 3.34 -8.79
CA SER A 110 -3.82 2.84 -8.39
C SER A 110 -3.72 1.92 -7.16
N GLY A 111 -4.78 1.86 -6.38
CA GLY A 111 -4.94 0.89 -5.30
C GLY A 111 -5.07 -0.53 -5.84
N GLY A 112 -4.55 -1.49 -5.09
CA GLY A 112 -4.65 -2.91 -5.39
C GLY A 112 -6.08 -3.43 -5.26
N SER A 113 -6.41 -4.45 -6.06
CA SER A 113 -7.70 -5.13 -5.96
C SER A 113 -7.96 -5.66 -4.54
N GLY A 114 -9.21 -5.65 -4.10
CA GLY A 114 -9.53 -5.97 -2.70
C GLY A 114 -9.43 -4.79 -1.74
N GLY A 115 -9.63 -3.57 -2.26
CA GLY A 115 -9.94 -2.38 -1.47
C GLY A 115 -8.77 -1.48 -1.15
N GLY A 116 -7.67 -1.53 -1.90
CA GLY A 116 -6.61 -0.53 -1.78
C GLY A 116 -7.07 0.84 -2.29
N GLY A 117 -6.64 1.91 -1.64
CA GLY A 117 -6.88 3.28 -2.07
C GLY A 117 -5.86 3.76 -3.12
N ASP A 118 -6.32 4.56 -4.08
CA ASP A 118 -5.48 5.24 -5.06
C ASP A 118 -4.62 6.33 -4.40
N GLY A 119 -3.38 6.48 -4.86
CA GLY A 119 -2.53 7.61 -4.46
C GLY A 119 -2.99 8.93 -5.08
N SER A 120 -2.59 10.06 -4.49
CA SER A 120 -2.95 11.40 -5.00
C SER A 120 -1.90 12.03 -5.90
N GLN A 121 -2.32 13.09 -6.60
CA GLN A 121 -1.47 13.90 -7.47
C GLN A 121 -1.40 15.34 -6.95
N LYS A 122 -0.29 16.06 -7.19
CA LYS A 122 -0.01 17.43 -6.71
C LYS A 122 -1.13 18.46 -6.99
N ASN A 123 -1.98 18.24 -7.99
CA ASN A 123 -3.17 19.07 -8.27
C ASN A 123 -4.38 18.22 -8.66
N GLY A 124 -4.40 16.96 -8.21
CA GLY A 124 -5.47 16.01 -8.51
C GLY A 124 -6.36 15.73 -7.32
N PRO A 125 -7.21 14.69 -7.41
CA PRO A 125 -7.98 14.20 -6.28
C PRO A 125 -7.10 13.86 -5.08
N GLU A 126 -7.67 13.97 -3.89
CA GLU A 126 -7.04 13.53 -2.64
C GLU A 126 -6.77 12.02 -2.64
N ALA A 127 -5.86 11.59 -1.77
CA ALA A 127 -5.51 10.18 -1.67
C ALA A 127 -6.70 9.43 -1.07
N GLN A 128 -6.97 8.24 -1.57
CA GLN A 128 -8.16 7.51 -1.14
C GLN A 128 -7.85 6.62 0.07
N ASP A 129 -8.81 6.55 0.97
CA ASP A 129 -8.81 5.56 2.03
C ASP A 129 -8.96 4.15 1.46
N GLY A 130 -8.38 3.18 2.16
CA GLY A 130 -8.68 1.77 1.93
C GLY A 130 -10.16 1.48 2.21
N THR A 131 -10.75 0.59 1.42
CA THR A 131 -12.16 0.23 1.56
C THR A 131 -12.42 -0.44 2.91
N VAL A 132 -13.39 0.08 3.66
CA VAL A 132 -13.83 -0.47 4.96
C VAL A 132 -14.17 -1.96 4.84
N ASN A 133 -13.83 -2.73 5.88
CA ASN A 133 -14.00 -4.18 5.99
C ASN A 133 -13.15 -5.02 5.03
N THR A 134 -12.26 -4.42 4.23
CA THR A 134 -11.38 -5.18 3.32
C THR A 134 -9.98 -5.39 3.87
N GLY A 135 -9.55 -4.63 4.88
CA GLY A 135 -8.16 -4.60 5.33
C GLY A 135 -7.20 -3.98 4.30
N GLY A 136 -7.73 -3.25 3.31
CA GLY A 136 -6.92 -2.61 2.27
C GLY A 136 -6.11 -1.42 2.78
N GLY A 137 -4.96 -1.16 2.15
CA GLY A 137 -4.11 0.00 2.44
C GLY A 137 -4.67 1.30 1.86
N GLY A 138 -4.42 2.43 2.51
CA GLY A 138 -4.73 3.76 1.96
C GLY A 138 -3.68 4.23 0.96
N GLY A 139 -4.07 5.14 0.07
CA GLY A 139 -3.19 5.71 -0.94
C GLY A 139 -2.18 6.70 -0.38
N GLY A 140 -1.01 6.79 -1.01
CA GLY A 140 0.03 7.76 -0.67
C GLY A 140 -0.33 9.19 -1.10
N GLU A 141 0.17 10.17 -0.35
CA GLU A 141 0.04 11.57 -0.71
C GLU A 141 1.02 11.98 -1.83
N GLY A 142 0.54 12.84 -2.73
CA GLY A 142 1.39 13.60 -3.63
C GLY A 142 2.04 14.79 -2.92
N ASN A 143 3.00 15.44 -3.57
CA ASN A 143 3.88 16.48 -3.04
C ASN A 143 3.18 17.85 -2.77
N THR A 144 1.97 17.85 -2.21
CA THR A 144 1.32 19.03 -1.63
C THR A 144 0.83 18.70 -0.23
N GLY A 145 1.44 19.32 0.78
CA GLY A 145 1.11 19.16 2.20
C GLY A 145 -0.28 19.65 2.64
N THR A 146 -1.24 19.75 1.72
CA THR A 146 -2.66 20.02 2.02
C THR A 146 -3.53 18.76 1.95
N ASN A 147 -3.10 17.73 1.21
CA ASN A 147 -3.88 16.52 0.97
C ASN A 147 -3.15 15.35 1.66
N GLY A 148 -3.61 14.96 2.84
CA GLY A 148 -2.98 13.86 3.59
C GLY A 148 -3.08 12.52 2.86
N SER A 149 -2.23 11.58 3.25
CA SER A 149 -2.35 10.16 2.85
C SER A 149 -3.71 9.58 3.24
N GLY A 150 -4.23 8.65 2.44
CA GLY A 150 -5.43 7.89 2.78
C GLY A 150 -5.19 6.97 3.98
N ALA A 151 -6.23 6.80 4.80
CA ALA A 151 -6.22 5.86 5.92
C ALA A 151 -6.36 4.41 5.43
N GLY A 152 -5.81 3.46 6.19
CA GLY A 152 -6.06 2.04 5.95
C GLY A 152 -7.52 1.66 6.27
N GLY A 153 -8.12 0.82 5.43
CA GLY A 153 -9.45 0.28 5.66
C GLY A 153 -9.47 -0.76 6.79
N SER A 154 -10.53 -0.80 7.58
CA SER A 154 -10.69 -1.84 8.61
C SER A 154 -10.69 -3.25 8.01
N GLY A 155 -10.15 -4.23 8.75
CA GLY A 155 -10.22 -5.65 8.40
C GLY A 155 -11.44 -6.36 9.00
N VAL A 156 -11.69 -7.58 8.54
CA VAL A 156 -12.69 -8.49 9.10
C VAL A 156 -12.10 -9.88 9.32
N VAL A 157 -12.55 -10.56 10.37
CA VAL A 157 -12.27 -11.98 10.59
C VAL A 157 -13.49 -12.78 10.13
N ILE A 158 -13.28 -13.75 9.24
CA ILE A 158 -14.35 -14.59 8.69
C ILE A 158 -14.07 -16.04 9.05
N ILE A 159 -15.02 -16.68 9.72
CA ILE A 159 -14.91 -18.07 10.16
C ILE A 159 -16.04 -18.87 9.51
N ARG A 160 -15.68 -19.96 8.84
CA ARG A 160 -16.62 -20.97 8.36
C ARG A 160 -16.32 -22.28 9.09
N TYR A 161 -17.34 -22.83 9.74
CA TYR A 161 -17.26 -24.13 10.40
C TYR A 161 -18.42 -25.00 9.94
N GLN A 162 -18.19 -26.31 9.90
CA GLN A 162 -19.27 -27.26 9.70
C GLN A 162 -19.94 -27.51 11.04
N PHE A 163 -21.26 -27.44 11.07
CA PHE A 163 -22.06 -27.87 12.21
C PHE A 163 -22.86 -29.10 11.79
N GLN A 164 -22.80 -30.15 12.59
CA GLN A 164 -23.62 -31.35 12.44
C GLN A 164 -24.58 -31.36 13.64
N ALA A 165 -25.88 -31.18 13.37
CA ALA A 165 -26.90 -31.41 14.38
C ALA A 165 -27.06 -32.92 14.58
N ALA A 166 -27.10 -33.37 15.83
CA ALA A 166 -27.31 -34.77 16.21
C ALA A 166 -28.70 -35.27 15.82
#